data_AF-A0A7S3EQP1-F1
#
_entry.id   AF-A0A7S3EQP1-F1
#
_cell.length_a   1.000
_cell.length_b   1.000
_cell.length_c   1.000
_cell.angle_alpha   90.00
_cell.angle_beta   90.00
_cell.angle_gamma   90.00
#
_symmetry.space_group_name_H-M   'P 1'
#
loop_
_entity.id
_entity.type
_entity.pdbx_description
1 polymer ?
#
loop_
_entity_poly.entity_id
_entity_poly.type
_entity_poly.pdbx_seq_one_letter_code
_entity_poly.pdbx_strand_id
1 'polypeptide(L)'
;MFYRSSLNKLRRAVEDFNRRDVEFVIQLGDLIDGNVSEDLSEKDLGTALAATEELDVNLYHVIGNHCRSVSLPHLLAELRLEKGFYSEVVAKGWRVIVLNAADIFRGAVDAKHSDRSALKAMCDEYNAVDVPWAGGISDEQMQWLNDQLRICLEQRQRAIICSHYPTWEKAARGTHTIVNAPAVLEILDR
;
A
#
# COMPACT_ATOMS: atom_id res chain seq x y z
N MET A 1 -2.48 -19.74 -13.85
CA MET A 1 -1.49 -18.88 -13.14
C MET A 1 -0.67 -18.12 -14.16
N PHE A 2 -0.64 -16.79 -14.06
CA PHE A 2 -0.05 -15.87 -15.06
C PHE A 2 1.21 -15.16 -14.54
N TYR A 3 1.86 -15.66 -13.49
CA TYR A 3 2.96 -14.99 -12.78
C TYR A 3 4.10 -14.54 -13.69
N ARG A 4 4.61 -15.39 -14.59
CA ARG A 4 5.67 -14.97 -15.51
C ARG A 4 5.21 -13.95 -16.55
N SER A 5 3.91 -13.89 -16.84
CA SER A 5 3.36 -12.90 -17.76
C SER A 5 3.12 -11.55 -17.12
N SER A 6 3.02 -11.45 -15.78
CA SER A 6 2.84 -10.16 -15.10
C SER A 6 4.06 -9.26 -15.28
N LEU A 7 5.28 -9.81 -15.20
CA LEU A 7 6.52 -9.06 -15.44
C LEU A 7 6.54 -8.43 -16.86
N ASN A 8 6.14 -9.19 -17.87
CA ASN A 8 6.06 -8.67 -19.24
C ASN A 8 4.94 -7.62 -19.40
N LYS A 9 3.84 -7.74 -18.65
CA LYS A 9 2.79 -6.70 -18.61
C LYS A 9 3.28 -5.43 -17.92
N LEU A 10 4.05 -5.57 -16.84
CA LEU A 10 4.66 -4.46 -16.13
C LEU A 10 5.61 -3.68 -17.04
N ARG A 11 6.54 -4.38 -17.73
CA ARG A 11 7.42 -3.74 -18.73
C ARG A 11 6.64 -3.01 -19.82
N ARG A 12 5.58 -3.63 -20.36
CA ARG A 12 4.71 -2.99 -21.35
C ARG A 12 3.98 -1.76 -20.79
N ALA A 13 3.58 -1.79 -19.53
CA ALA A 13 2.96 -0.64 -18.87
C ALA A 13 3.96 0.50 -18.72
N VAL A 14 5.20 0.20 -18.31
CA VAL A 14 6.30 1.18 -18.25
C VAL A 14 6.59 1.79 -19.62
N GLU A 15 6.73 0.97 -20.66
CA GLU A 15 6.91 1.46 -22.04
C GLU A 15 5.73 2.32 -22.51
N ASP A 16 4.49 1.98 -22.14
CA ASP A 16 3.29 2.76 -22.49
C ASP A 16 3.22 4.07 -21.71
N PHE A 17 3.61 4.07 -20.43
CA PHE A 17 3.67 5.28 -19.60
C PHE A 17 4.74 6.25 -20.10
N ASN A 18 5.94 5.79 -20.46
CA ASN A 18 7.00 6.65 -21.00
C ASN A 18 6.64 7.27 -22.37
N ARG A 19 5.77 6.60 -23.14
CA ARG A 19 5.23 7.16 -24.40
C ARG A 19 4.09 8.16 -24.17
N ARG A 20 3.55 8.21 -22.97
CA ARG A 20 2.50 9.14 -22.56
C ARG A 20 3.12 10.28 -21.77
N ASP A 21 2.46 11.43 -21.83
CA ASP A 21 2.82 12.59 -21.01
C ASP A 21 2.13 12.47 -19.64
N VAL A 22 2.53 11.48 -18.85
CA VAL A 22 2.04 11.30 -17.46
C VAL A 22 2.97 12.02 -16.50
N GLU A 23 2.42 12.63 -15.45
CA GLU A 23 3.23 13.38 -14.45
C GLU A 23 3.97 12.42 -13.47
N PHE A 24 3.33 11.30 -13.12
CA PHE A 24 3.85 10.29 -12.21
C PHE A 24 3.06 8.98 -12.36
N VAL A 25 3.61 7.91 -11.78
CA VAL A 25 2.97 6.59 -11.67
C VAL A 25 2.80 6.23 -10.20
N ILE A 26 1.67 5.59 -9.85
CA ILE A 26 1.46 4.99 -8.53
C ILE A 26 1.25 3.49 -8.71
N GLN A 27 2.05 2.69 -8.00
CA GLN A 27 1.85 1.25 -7.86
C GLN A 27 1.06 0.97 -6.57
N LEU A 28 -0.14 0.38 -6.71
CA LEU A 28 -1.10 0.08 -5.64
C LEU A 28 -0.81 -1.20 -4.81
N GLY A 29 0.45 -1.63 -4.73
CA GLY A 29 0.86 -2.78 -3.92
C GLY A 29 0.76 -4.14 -4.60
N ASP A 30 1.21 -5.16 -3.88
CA ASP A 30 1.40 -6.53 -4.38
C ASP A 30 2.23 -6.58 -5.67
N LEU A 31 3.38 -5.90 -5.64
CA LEU A 31 4.35 -5.95 -6.74
C LEU A 31 4.89 -7.38 -6.96
N ILE A 32 4.85 -8.19 -5.89
CA ILE A 32 5.17 -9.61 -5.88
C ILE A 32 4.02 -10.40 -5.24
N ASP A 33 3.91 -11.69 -5.59
CA ASP A 33 2.96 -12.64 -4.96
C ASP A 33 3.52 -13.23 -3.65
N GLY A 34 4.83 -13.08 -3.41
CA GLY A 34 5.55 -13.82 -2.39
C GLY A 34 5.87 -15.25 -2.82
N ASN A 35 6.86 -15.83 -2.16
CA ASN A 35 7.42 -17.13 -2.52
C ASN A 35 7.56 -18.02 -1.28
N VAL A 36 8.03 -19.26 -1.46
CA VAL A 36 8.15 -20.25 -0.37
C VAL A 36 9.18 -19.87 0.70
N SER A 37 10.06 -18.90 0.41
CA SER A 37 11.03 -18.34 1.35
C SER A 37 11.21 -16.84 1.11
N GLU A 38 11.62 -16.12 2.14
CA GLU A 38 11.93 -14.69 2.06
C GLU A 38 12.97 -14.39 0.98
N ASP A 39 14.10 -15.12 0.94
CA ASP A 39 15.14 -14.97 -0.09
C ASP A 39 14.63 -15.05 -1.54
N LEU A 40 13.58 -15.83 -1.80
CA LEU A 40 12.99 -15.95 -3.13
C LEU A 40 12.02 -14.79 -3.39
N SER A 41 11.26 -14.38 -2.38
CA SER A 41 10.44 -13.16 -2.43
C SER A 41 11.28 -11.90 -2.67
N GLU A 42 12.45 -11.78 -2.04
CA GLU A 42 13.41 -10.70 -2.27
C GLU A 42 13.91 -10.69 -3.72
N LYS A 43 14.22 -11.85 -4.29
CA LYS A 43 14.62 -11.97 -5.71
C LYS A 43 13.49 -11.59 -6.67
N ASP A 44 12.26 -12.01 -6.36
CA ASP A 44 11.08 -11.62 -7.14
C ASP A 44 10.87 -10.10 -7.04
N LEU A 45 11.09 -9.50 -5.87
CA LEU A 45 10.98 -8.05 -5.63
C LEU A 45 12.00 -7.28 -6.47
N GLY A 46 13.28 -7.66 -6.40
CA GLY A 46 14.33 -7.03 -7.20
C GLY A 46 14.07 -7.16 -8.71
N THR A 47 13.54 -8.31 -9.15
CA THR A 47 13.18 -8.52 -10.56
C THR A 47 12.04 -7.60 -11.00
N ALA A 48 11.02 -7.41 -10.15
CA ALA A 48 9.89 -6.54 -10.45
C ALA A 48 10.29 -5.05 -10.41
N LEU A 49 11.11 -4.65 -9.43
CA LEU A 49 11.60 -3.28 -9.30
C LEU A 49 12.51 -2.90 -10.47
N ALA A 50 13.40 -3.78 -10.92
CA ALA A 50 14.24 -3.54 -12.09
C ALA A 50 13.41 -3.23 -13.36
N ALA A 51 12.23 -3.84 -13.50
CA ALA A 51 11.34 -3.52 -14.63
C ALA A 51 10.69 -2.12 -14.51
N THR A 52 10.68 -1.52 -13.32
CA THR A 52 10.15 -0.16 -13.07
C THR A 52 11.21 0.92 -13.11
N GLU A 53 12.50 0.57 -13.02
CA GLU A 53 13.62 1.52 -13.12
C GLU A 53 13.69 2.22 -14.49
N GLU A 54 13.07 1.64 -15.51
CA GLU A 54 12.96 2.22 -16.85
C GLU A 54 11.91 3.35 -16.94
N LEU A 55 11.13 3.63 -15.89
CA LEU A 55 10.17 4.74 -15.89
C LEU A 55 10.88 6.10 -15.95
N ASP A 56 10.45 6.94 -16.88
CA ASP A 56 10.98 8.31 -17.05
C ASP A 56 10.42 9.32 -16.03
N VAL A 57 9.49 8.88 -15.18
CA VAL A 57 8.73 9.69 -14.23
C VAL A 57 8.78 9.10 -12.83
N ASN A 58 8.43 9.90 -11.82
CA ASN A 58 8.40 9.44 -10.43
C ASN A 58 7.42 8.28 -10.26
N LEU A 59 7.86 7.25 -9.53
CA LEU A 59 7.05 6.11 -9.12
C LEU A 59 6.80 6.18 -7.61
N TYR A 60 5.53 6.15 -7.23
CA TYR A 60 5.10 6.08 -5.83
C TYR A 60 4.60 4.66 -5.53
N HIS A 61 5.09 4.09 -4.43
CA HIS A 61 4.75 2.72 -4.03
C HIS A 61 3.75 2.73 -2.88
N VAL A 62 2.69 1.93 -3.02
CA VAL A 62 1.83 1.47 -1.94
C VAL A 62 2.27 0.07 -1.55
N ILE A 63 2.26 -0.26 -0.25
CA ILE A 63 2.59 -1.59 0.25
C ILE A 63 1.32 -2.43 0.31
N GLY A 64 1.32 -3.56 -0.41
CA GLY A 64 0.29 -4.58 -0.31
C GLY A 64 0.67 -5.71 0.64
N ASN A 65 -0.25 -6.63 0.91
CA ASN A 65 -0.02 -7.69 1.87
C ASN A 65 0.94 -8.77 1.36
N HIS A 66 0.98 -9.03 0.06
CA HIS A 66 1.94 -9.97 -0.52
C HIS A 66 3.36 -9.38 -0.54
N CYS A 67 3.51 -8.05 -0.58
CA CYS A 67 4.82 -7.40 -0.39
C CYS A 67 5.44 -7.75 0.97
N ARG A 68 4.61 -8.08 1.98
CA ARG A 68 5.06 -8.46 3.33
C ARG A 68 5.52 -9.92 3.45
N SER A 69 5.67 -10.62 2.33
CA SER A 69 6.51 -11.82 2.22
C SER A 69 8.01 -11.52 2.28
N VAL A 70 8.37 -10.24 2.23
CA VAL A 70 9.68 -9.67 2.57
C VAL A 70 9.53 -8.82 3.84
N SER A 71 10.52 -8.84 4.72
CA SER A 71 10.49 -8.05 5.97
C SER A 71 10.35 -6.56 5.68
N LEU A 72 9.69 -5.81 6.59
CA LEU A 72 9.45 -4.38 6.36
C LEU A 72 10.75 -3.58 6.18
N PRO A 73 11.82 -3.79 6.97
CA PRO A 73 13.04 -3.02 6.79
C PRO A 73 13.68 -3.23 5.42
N HIS A 74 13.71 -4.47 4.92
CA HIS A 74 14.24 -4.77 3.59
C HIS A 74 13.35 -4.16 2.50
N LEU A 75 12.03 -4.35 2.60
CA LEU A 75 11.07 -3.79 1.65
C LEU A 75 11.18 -2.26 1.57
N LEU A 76 11.27 -1.57 2.70
CA LEU A 76 11.42 -0.11 2.73
C LEU A 76 12.75 0.35 2.10
N ALA A 77 13.84 -0.38 2.33
CA ALA A 77 15.13 -0.08 1.71
C ALA A 77 15.07 -0.21 0.18
N GLU A 78 14.51 -1.31 -0.35
CA GLU A 78 14.36 -1.55 -1.78
C GLU A 78 13.43 -0.51 -2.45
N LEU A 79 12.35 -0.14 -1.78
CA LEU A 79 11.41 0.90 -2.24
C LEU A 79 11.94 2.34 -2.03
N ARG A 80 13.09 2.51 -1.37
CA ARG A 80 13.67 3.81 -0.97
C ARG A 80 12.70 4.68 -0.16
N LEU A 81 11.98 4.05 0.77
CA LEU A 81 11.02 4.69 1.67
C LEU A 81 11.53 4.70 3.10
N GLU A 82 11.29 5.79 3.83
CA GLU A 82 11.57 5.84 5.28
C GLU A 82 10.49 5.14 6.12
N LYS A 83 9.24 5.18 5.65
CA LYS A 83 8.06 4.60 6.31
C LYS A 83 7.13 3.96 5.28
N GLY A 84 6.31 3.00 5.73
CA GLY A 84 5.34 2.32 4.86
C GLY A 84 4.15 3.18 4.44
N PHE A 85 3.91 4.29 5.13
CA PHE A 85 2.92 5.31 4.80
C PHE A 85 3.60 6.68 4.76
N TYR A 86 3.22 7.52 3.81
CA TYR A 86 3.87 8.81 3.56
C TYR A 86 2.98 9.71 2.69
N SER A 87 3.37 10.97 2.55
CA SER A 87 2.66 11.90 1.69
C SER A 87 3.62 12.83 0.97
N GLU A 88 3.34 13.12 -0.31
CA GLU A 88 4.18 13.96 -1.15
C GLU A 88 3.35 14.93 -1.98
N VAL A 89 3.86 16.15 -2.19
CA VAL A 89 3.26 17.08 -3.17
C VAL A 89 3.75 16.67 -4.55
N VAL A 90 2.85 16.10 -5.34
CA VAL A 90 3.19 15.48 -6.63
C VAL A 90 2.98 16.40 -7.82
N ALA A 91 2.14 17.42 -7.66
CA ALA A 91 1.89 18.45 -8.67
C ALA A 91 1.33 19.72 -8.01
N LYS A 92 1.22 20.81 -8.78
CA LYS A 92 0.67 22.07 -8.26
C LYS A 92 -0.76 21.86 -7.74
N GLY A 93 -0.92 22.02 -6.42
CA GLY A 93 -2.21 21.86 -5.75
C GLY A 93 -2.65 20.41 -5.55
N TRP A 94 -1.76 19.43 -5.73
CA TRP A 94 -2.06 18.01 -5.52
C TRP A 94 -1.04 17.34 -4.60
N ARG A 95 -1.56 16.60 -3.62
CA ARG A 95 -0.79 15.77 -2.70
C ARG A 95 -1.24 14.33 -2.83
N VAL A 96 -0.31 13.40 -2.91
CA VAL A 96 -0.58 11.97 -2.72
C VAL A 96 -0.40 11.65 -1.24
N ILE A 97 -1.32 10.88 -0.67
CA ILE A 97 -1.25 10.34 0.67
C ILE A 97 -1.32 8.82 0.53
N VAL A 98 -0.21 8.13 0.79
CA VAL A 98 -0.11 6.67 0.73
C VAL A 98 -0.34 6.09 2.11
N LEU A 99 -1.35 5.23 2.23
CA LEU A 99 -1.62 4.44 3.43
C LEU A 99 -0.90 3.09 3.35
N ASN A 100 -0.35 2.66 4.48
CA ASN A 100 0.06 1.28 4.70
C ASN A 100 -1.13 0.52 5.31
N ALA A 101 -1.98 -0.01 4.45
CA ALA A 101 -3.16 -0.74 4.89
C ALA A 101 -2.81 -2.13 5.49
N ALA A 102 -1.54 -2.55 5.43
CA ALA A 102 -0.96 -3.72 6.07
C ALA A 102 -0.01 -3.34 7.24
N ASP A 103 -0.30 -2.23 7.92
CA ASP A 103 0.44 -1.76 9.12
C ASP A 103 0.22 -2.69 10.30
N ILE A 104 -1.04 -3.05 10.57
CA ILE A 104 -1.41 -4.16 11.45
C ILE A 104 -1.77 -5.35 10.56
N PHE A 105 -0.81 -6.27 10.39
CA PHE A 105 -0.96 -7.43 9.52
C PHE A 105 -0.30 -8.68 10.08
N ARG A 106 -1.08 -9.77 10.23
CA ARG A 106 -0.58 -11.03 10.82
C ARG A 106 0.25 -11.91 9.88
N GLY A 107 0.11 -11.70 8.58
CA GLY A 107 0.71 -12.53 7.54
C GLY A 107 2.10 -12.09 7.10
N ALA A 108 2.65 -11.02 7.68
CA ALA A 108 4.01 -10.59 7.37
C ALA A 108 5.04 -11.62 7.83
N VAL A 109 6.13 -11.77 7.07
CA VAL A 109 7.24 -12.69 7.41
C VAL A 109 7.89 -12.33 8.76
N ASP A 110 7.90 -11.04 9.08
CA ASP A 110 8.43 -10.46 10.32
C ASP A 110 7.33 -10.14 11.36
N ALA A 111 6.11 -10.67 11.19
CA ALA A 111 5.00 -10.42 12.12
C ALA A 111 5.29 -10.95 13.53
N LYS A 112 5.14 -10.07 14.53
CA LYS A 112 5.27 -10.38 15.96
C LYS A 112 3.97 -11.00 16.50
N HIS A 113 4.02 -11.56 17.70
CA HIS A 113 2.80 -12.04 18.37
C HIS A 113 1.83 -10.87 18.64
N SER A 114 2.36 -9.70 18.99
CA SER A 114 1.56 -8.48 19.21
C SER A 114 0.69 -8.14 18.00
N ASP A 115 1.23 -8.26 16.79
CA ASP A 115 0.54 -7.88 15.56
C ASP A 115 -0.65 -8.80 15.27
N ARG A 116 -0.48 -10.11 15.59
CA ARG A 116 -1.56 -11.10 15.47
C ARG A 116 -2.69 -10.83 16.45
N SER A 117 -2.34 -10.53 17.70
CA SER A 117 -3.31 -10.21 18.75
C SER A 117 -4.02 -8.88 18.47
N ALA A 118 -3.29 -7.85 18.01
CA ALA A 118 -3.84 -6.56 17.64
C ALA A 118 -4.80 -6.67 16.45
N LEU A 119 -4.43 -7.40 15.40
CA LEU A 119 -5.34 -7.61 14.26
C LEU A 119 -6.61 -8.34 14.69
N LYS A 120 -6.49 -9.38 15.53
CA LYS A 120 -7.67 -10.10 16.02
C LYS A 120 -8.60 -9.20 16.83
N ALA A 121 -8.05 -8.39 17.72
CA ALA A 121 -8.82 -7.42 18.51
C ALA A 121 -9.51 -6.39 17.61
N MET A 122 -8.80 -5.88 16.59
CA MET A 122 -9.36 -4.95 15.63
C MET A 122 -10.49 -5.60 14.80
N CYS A 123 -10.33 -6.84 14.35
CA CYS A 123 -11.41 -7.55 13.66
C CYS A 123 -12.66 -7.69 14.54
N ASP A 124 -12.49 -7.97 15.84
CA ASP A 124 -13.61 -8.07 16.79
C ASP A 124 -14.28 -6.70 17.02
N GLU A 125 -13.51 -5.63 17.17
CA GLU A 125 -14.00 -4.26 17.37
C GLU A 125 -14.83 -3.77 16.18
N TYR A 126 -14.35 -3.99 14.95
CA TYR A 126 -15.00 -3.53 13.72
C TYR A 126 -15.96 -4.55 13.12
N ASN A 127 -16.19 -5.69 13.80
CA ASN A 127 -17.00 -6.81 13.31
C ASN A 127 -16.58 -7.27 11.89
N ALA A 128 -15.27 -7.27 11.63
CA ALA A 128 -14.68 -7.67 10.36
C ALA A 128 -14.38 -9.18 10.34
N VAL A 129 -14.35 -9.76 9.14
CA VAL A 129 -14.02 -11.18 8.98
C VAL A 129 -12.51 -11.38 9.16
N ASP A 130 -12.11 -12.18 10.15
CA ASP A 130 -10.71 -12.47 10.44
C ASP A 130 -10.07 -13.46 9.45
N VAL A 131 -9.77 -12.99 8.23
CA VAL A 131 -9.13 -13.76 7.15
C VAL A 131 -7.60 -13.60 7.13
N PRO A 132 -6.82 -14.58 6.60
CA PRO A 132 -5.36 -14.54 6.69
C PRO A 132 -4.70 -13.28 6.10
N TRP A 133 -5.33 -12.71 5.07
CA TRP A 133 -4.92 -11.50 4.37
C TRP A 133 -5.63 -10.23 4.89
N ALA A 134 -6.27 -10.26 6.06
CA ALA A 134 -6.87 -9.05 6.65
C ALA A 134 -5.77 -8.10 7.12
N GLY A 135 -5.93 -6.80 6.87
CA GLY A 135 -5.03 -5.76 7.36
C GLY A 135 -5.78 -4.54 7.84
N GLY A 136 -5.16 -3.80 8.75
CA GLY A 136 -5.67 -2.55 9.30
C GLY A 136 -4.59 -1.49 9.39
N ILE A 137 -5.02 -0.23 9.58
CA ILE A 137 -4.12 0.87 9.90
C ILE A 137 -4.11 1.16 11.39
N SER A 138 -2.92 1.42 11.95
CA SER A 138 -2.76 1.73 13.38
C SER A 138 -3.35 3.10 13.75
N ASP A 139 -3.55 3.32 15.05
CA ASP A 139 -3.98 4.62 15.59
C ASP A 139 -2.99 5.75 15.27
N GLU A 140 -1.67 5.45 15.25
CA GLU A 140 -0.64 6.41 14.83
C GLU A 140 -0.89 6.85 13.39
N GLN A 141 -1.14 5.90 12.49
CA GLN A 141 -1.38 6.18 11.09
C GLN A 141 -2.72 6.91 10.86
N MET A 142 -3.76 6.59 11.65
CA MET A 142 -5.05 7.28 11.62
C MET A 142 -4.92 8.75 12.01
N GLN A 143 -4.20 9.03 13.11
CA GLN A 143 -3.92 10.39 13.55
C GLN A 143 -3.11 11.14 12.49
N TRP A 144 -2.08 10.50 11.95
CA TRP A 144 -1.25 11.05 10.88
C TRP A 144 -2.06 11.38 9.61
N LEU A 145 -2.97 10.50 9.17
CA LEU A 145 -3.84 10.72 8.00
C LEU A 145 -4.70 11.97 8.21
N ASN A 146 -5.35 12.10 9.38
CA ASN A 146 -6.15 13.26 9.70
C ASN A 146 -5.32 14.56 9.68
N ASP A 147 -4.07 14.53 10.13
CA ASP A 147 -3.17 15.68 10.08
C ASP A 147 -2.72 16.01 8.63
N GLN A 148 -2.50 15.01 7.76
CA GLN A 148 -2.22 15.24 6.34
C GLN A 148 -3.41 15.87 5.59
N LEU A 149 -4.65 15.50 5.93
CA LEU A 149 -5.83 16.11 5.35
C LEU A 149 -6.01 17.56 5.78
N ARG A 150 -5.71 17.88 7.05
CA ARG A 150 -5.67 19.28 7.53
C ARG A 150 -4.64 20.10 6.77
N ILE A 151 -3.44 19.55 6.55
CA ILE A 151 -2.40 20.20 5.73
C ILE A 151 -2.92 20.46 4.31
N CYS A 152 -3.64 19.52 3.71
CA CYS A 152 -4.23 19.73 2.38
C CYS A 152 -5.23 20.89 2.38
N LEU A 153 -6.12 20.97 3.38
CA LEU A 153 -7.10 22.04 3.51
C LEU A 153 -6.43 23.41 3.68
N GLU A 154 -5.48 23.52 4.61
CA GLU A 154 -4.73 24.75 4.89
C GLU A 154 -3.95 25.25 3.66
N GLN A 155 -3.32 24.32 2.94
CA GLN A 155 -2.53 24.64 1.74
C GLN A 155 -3.37 24.68 0.46
N ARG A 156 -4.70 24.48 0.54
CA ARG A 156 -5.62 24.41 -0.60
C ARG A 156 -5.21 23.39 -1.65
N GLN A 157 -4.68 22.25 -1.20
CA GLN A 157 -4.31 21.10 -2.01
C GLN A 157 -5.47 20.10 -2.08
N ARG A 158 -5.57 19.39 -3.20
CA ARG A 158 -6.40 18.20 -3.37
C ARG A 158 -5.58 16.96 -3.00
N ALA A 159 -6.21 16.03 -2.29
CA ALA A 159 -5.57 14.79 -1.87
C ALA A 159 -5.95 13.63 -2.81
N ILE A 160 -4.94 12.85 -3.21
CA ILE A 160 -5.11 11.51 -3.81
C ILE A 160 -4.71 10.50 -2.73
N ILE A 161 -5.69 9.81 -2.16
CA ILE A 161 -5.44 8.83 -1.11
C ILE A 161 -5.28 7.45 -1.75
N CYS A 162 -4.16 6.80 -1.48
CA CYS A 162 -3.80 5.51 -2.06
C CYS A 162 -3.75 4.46 -0.95
N SER A 163 -4.44 3.34 -1.15
CA SER A 163 -4.46 2.21 -0.23
C SER A 163 -4.53 0.92 -1.04
N HIS A 164 -3.82 -0.11 -0.59
CA HIS A 164 -3.88 -1.43 -1.22
C HIS A 164 -5.25 -2.09 -0.99
N TYR A 165 -5.75 -2.03 0.25
CA TYR A 165 -7.10 -2.50 0.56
C TYR A 165 -8.13 -1.40 0.25
N PRO A 166 -9.22 -1.71 -0.46
CA PRO A 166 -10.36 -0.82 -0.59
C PRO A 166 -10.97 -0.45 0.76
N THR A 167 -11.37 0.81 0.91
CA THR A 167 -12.04 1.28 2.13
C THR A 167 -13.57 1.22 2.02
N TRP A 168 -14.12 1.38 0.80
CA TRP A 168 -15.55 1.40 0.59
C TRP A 168 -16.12 -0.01 0.38
N GLU A 169 -17.11 -0.40 1.19
CA GLU A 169 -17.72 -1.74 1.18
C GLU A 169 -18.32 -2.14 -0.17
N LYS A 170 -18.75 -1.17 -1.00
CA LYS A 170 -19.33 -1.46 -2.33
C LYS A 170 -18.28 -1.59 -3.43
N ALA A 171 -17.02 -1.26 -3.14
CA ALA A 171 -15.92 -1.33 -4.11
C ALA A 171 -15.26 -2.73 -4.15
N ALA A 172 -15.46 -3.56 -3.12
CA ALA A 172 -14.85 -4.88 -3.02
C ALA A 172 -15.69 -5.83 -2.16
N ARG A 173 -15.26 -7.09 -2.08
CA ARG A 173 -15.81 -8.03 -1.09
C ARG A 173 -15.36 -7.60 0.30
N GLY A 174 -16.22 -7.73 1.31
CA GLY A 174 -15.89 -7.34 2.69
C GLY A 174 -14.66 -8.07 3.28
N THR A 175 -14.25 -9.21 2.74
CA THR A 175 -13.00 -9.88 3.14
C THR A 175 -11.73 -9.23 2.57
N HIS A 176 -11.86 -8.22 1.70
CA HIS A 176 -10.74 -7.50 1.08
C HIS A 176 -10.78 -6.01 1.40
N THR A 177 -11.73 -5.55 2.21
CA THR A 177 -11.73 -4.18 2.71
C THR A 177 -10.78 -4.08 3.90
N ILE A 178 -10.19 -2.90 4.09
CA ILE A 178 -9.40 -2.65 5.30
C ILE A 178 -10.26 -2.85 6.55
N VAL A 179 -9.71 -3.50 7.59
CA VAL A 179 -10.49 -3.93 8.78
C VAL A 179 -11.20 -2.77 9.46
N ASN A 180 -10.49 -1.67 9.71
CA ASN A 180 -11.04 -0.47 10.34
C ASN A 180 -11.60 0.56 9.32
N ALA A 181 -12.11 0.08 8.16
CA ALA A 181 -12.69 0.91 7.10
C ALA A 181 -13.70 1.98 7.59
N PRO A 182 -14.65 1.69 8.50
CA PRO A 182 -15.58 2.70 8.99
C PRO A 182 -14.89 3.91 9.62
N ALA A 183 -13.85 3.70 10.42
CA ALA A 183 -13.10 4.79 11.04
C ALA A 183 -12.29 5.57 10.01
N VAL A 184 -11.71 4.91 9.01
CA VAL A 184 -11.02 5.59 7.91
C VAL A 184 -11.99 6.50 7.15
N LEU A 185 -13.16 5.99 6.78
CA LEU A 185 -14.20 6.76 6.08
C LEU A 185 -14.66 7.97 6.89
N GLU A 186 -14.80 7.83 8.21
CA GLU A 186 -15.14 8.96 9.08
C GLU A 186 -14.10 10.09 9.03
N ILE A 187 -12.82 9.76 8.83
CA ILE A 187 -11.78 10.77 8.62
C ILE A 187 -11.90 11.39 7.22
N LEU A 188 -12.23 10.61 6.20
CA LEU A 188 -12.29 11.06 4.81
C LEU A 188 -13.54 11.90 4.48
N ASP A 189 -14.64 11.69 5.20
CA ASP A 189 -15.91 12.38 4.98
C ASP A 189 -15.99 13.77 5.64
N ARG A 190 -14.92 14.22 6.31
CA ARG A 190 -14.81 15.53 6.99
C ARG A 190 -14.36 16.63 6.03
#